data_AF-A0A0Q9N509-F1
#
_entry.id   AF-A0A0Q9N509-F1
#
_cell.length_a   1.000
_cell.length_b   1.000
_cell.length_c   1.000
_cell.angle_alpha   90.00
_cell.angle_beta   90.00
_cell.angle_gamma   90.00
#
_symmetry.space_group_name_H-M   'P 1'
#
loop_
_entity.id
_entity.type
_entity.pdbx_description
1 polymer ?
#
loop_
_entity_poly.entity_id
_entity_poly.type
_entity_poly.pdbx_seq_one_letter_code
_entity_poly.pdbx_strand_id
1 'polypeptide(L)'
;MAKNGSVRPDGQDRKVYGASFMTIDGRHLYAGKWSGEHRDWMYSYTIAGDGSLTLDRKEDGNGLRWEVPQWTQGVAVADGRFLFSSSSGRNKRSNLYVTNKDETNLDRASVRCFRAPSMAEGITATPDGEAYLLFESGSYKFNGASGDRAINVIDGLRRAKLSALTSLLGGKIHLGTLHCVGQEDFVGDDEIRLNVEDQKLGKSVQIAEGEKKEIDNTIQFTGKVSVKLYENDIEGDDYLGQRSSNPAAKTGLWSSRKTAPGTG
;
A
#
# COMPACT_ATOMS: atom_id res chain seq x y z
N MET A 1 -25.83 -21.05 -18.38
CA MET A 1 -24.54 -21.34 -19.05
C MET A 1 -24.46 -20.51 -20.30
N ALA A 2 -23.55 -19.54 -20.38
CA ALA A 2 -23.29 -18.83 -21.62
C ALA A 2 -22.65 -19.81 -22.62
N LYS A 3 -23.33 -20.06 -23.74
CA LYS A 3 -22.78 -20.86 -24.86
C LYS A 3 -21.58 -20.11 -25.43
N ASN A 4 -20.42 -20.78 -25.50
CA ASN A 4 -19.19 -20.42 -26.25
C ASN A 4 -19.25 -19.08 -27.01
N GLY A 5 -19.24 -17.97 -26.26
CA GLY A 5 -19.12 -16.64 -26.83
C GLY A 5 -17.64 -16.32 -26.94
N SER A 6 -17.13 -16.28 -28.17
CA SER A 6 -15.82 -15.67 -28.42
C SER A 6 -16.02 -14.19 -28.67
N VAL A 7 -15.41 -13.34 -27.86
CA VAL A 7 -15.25 -11.92 -28.20
C VAL A 7 -14.05 -11.83 -29.13
N ARG A 8 -14.20 -11.17 -30.27
CA ARG A 8 -13.09 -10.84 -31.17
C ARG A 8 -12.94 -9.32 -31.20
N PRO A 9 -11.70 -8.78 -31.21
CA PRO A 9 -11.51 -7.35 -31.40
C PRO A 9 -12.10 -6.93 -32.75
N ASP A 10 -12.81 -5.80 -32.73
CA ASP A 10 -13.22 -5.10 -33.94
C ASP A 10 -12.19 -3.99 -34.21
N GLY A 11 -11.36 -4.16 -35.25
CA GLY A 11 -10.27 -3.25 -35.59
C GLY A 11 -8.86 -3.73 -35.21
N GLN A 12 -7.88 -2.84 -35.41
CA GLN A 12 -6.47 -3.13 -35.13
C GLN A 12 -6.12 -2.90 -33.66
N ASP A 13 -5.28 -3.78 -33.11
CA ASP A 13 -4.72 -3.64 -31.77
C ASP A 13 -4.03 -2.29 -31.60
N ARG A 14 -4.39 -1.58 -30.53
CA ARG A 14 -3.79 -0.30 -30.16
C ARG A 14 -2.75 -0.54 -29.07
N LYS A 15 -1.50 -0.17 -29.35
CA LYS A 15 -0.41 -0.31 -28.38
C LYS A 15 -0.50 0.80 -27.33
N VAL A 16 -0.46 0.40 -26.06
CA VAL A 16 -0.35 1.27 -24.90
C VAL A 16 0.86 0.86 -24.06
N TYR A 17 1.32 1.76 -23.19
CA TYR A 17 2.41 1.50 -22.25
C TYR A 17 1.91 0.56 -21.16
N GLY A 18 2.22 -0.72 -21.30
CA GLY A 18 1.71 -1.75 -20.40
C GLY A 18 0.19 -1.90 -20.49
N ALA A 19 -0.29 -3.10 -20.15
CA ALA A 19 -1.72 -3.37 -20.05
C ALA A 19 -1.98 -4.35 -18.90
N SER A 20 -1.20 -4.26 -17.82
CA SER A 20 -1.37 -5.10 -16.65
C SER A 20 -2.59 -4.69 -15.84
N PHE A 21 -2.93 -3.40 -15.88
CA PHE A 21 -4.15 -2.84 -15.33
C PHE A 21 -4.55 -1.61 -16.15
N MET A 22 -5.85 -1.32 -16.18
CA MET A 22 -6.38 -0.16 -16.89
C MET A 22 -7.69 0.33 -16.27
N THR A 23 -8.01 1.60 -16.51
CA THR A 23 -9.30 2.19 -16.16
C THR A 23 -9.64 3.35 -17.10
N ILE A 24 -10.89 3.78 -17.09
CA ILE A 24 -11.38 4.89 -17.90
C ILE A 24 -12.01 5.94 -16.99
N ASP A 25 -11.71 7.21 -17.25
CA ASP A 25 -12.35 8.37 -16.64
C ASP A 25 -12.68 9.40 -17.74
N GLY A 26 -13.98 9.56 -18.03
CA GLY A 26 -14.44 10.35 -19.17
C GLY A 26 -13.87 9.85 -20.49
N ARG A 27 -13.10 10.72 -21.18
CA ARG A 27 -12.43 10.39 -22.45
C ARG A 27 -10.99 9.92 -22.27
N HIS A 28 -10.55 9.62 -21.06
CA HIS A 28 -9.18 9.21 -20.82
C HIS A 28 -9.11 7.74 -20.42
N LEU A 29 -8.28 6.99 -21.12
CA LEU A 29 -7.81 5.66 -20.73
C LEU A 29 -6.52 5.83 -19.93
N TYR A 30 -6.47 5.24 -18.75
CA TYR A 30 -5.25 5.10 -17.97
C TYR A 30 -4.79 3.65 -18.06
N ALA A 31 -3.58 3.43 -18.54
CA ALA A 31 -3.02 2.09 -18.69
C ALA A 31 -1.64 2.04 -18.04
N GLY A 32 -1.41 1.01 -17.24
CA GLY A 32 -0.17 0.86 -16.49
C GLY A 32 0.37 -0.56 -16.48
N LYS A 33 1.58 -0.64 -15.94
CA LYS A 33 2.38 -1.86 -15.94
C LYS A 33 2.59 -2.37 -14.52
N TRP A 34 2.37 -3.67 -14.33
CA TRP A 34 2.75 -4.36 -13.10
C TRP A 34 4.27 -4.49 -13.04
N SER A 35 4.84 -4.19 -11.88
CA SER A 35 6.23 -4.48 -11.57
C SER A 35 6.36 -4.98 -10.14
N GLY A 36 7.12 -6.05 -9.98
CA GLY A 36 7.37 -6.68 -8.69
C GLY A 36 8.63 -6.20 -7.97
N GLU A 37 9.50 -5.48 -8.68
CA GLU A 37 10.85 -5.10 -8.19
C GLU A 37 10.96 -3.61 -7.87
N HIS A 38 10.28 -2.76 -8.63
CA HIS A 38 10.33 -1.30 -8.52
C HIS A 38 8.96 -0.70 -8.84
N ARG A 39 8.72 0.56 -8.46
CA ARG A 39 7.54 1.30 -8.93
C ARG A 39 7.66 1.48 -10.44
N ASP A 40 6.54 1.33 -11.15
CA ASP A 40 6.48 1.52 -12.59
C ASP A 40 5.49 2.65 -12.92
N TRP A 41 5.12 2.79 -14.19
CA TRP A 41 4.33 3.92 -14.68
C TRP A 41 2.93 3.50 -15.15
N MET A 42 2.02 4.45 -15.03
CA MET A 42 0.71 4.46 -15.70
C MET A 42 0.63 5.69 -16.58
N TYR A 43 0.24 5.53 -17.85
CA TYR A 43 0.10 6.62 -18.81
C TYR A 43 -1.37 6.92 -19.09
N SER A 44 -1.65 8.18 -19.44
CA SER A 44 -2.98 8.62 -19.88
C SER A 44 -3.04 8.74 -21.40
N TYR A 45 -4.16 8.32 -21.97
CA TYR A 45 -4.46 8.39 -23.38
C TYR A 45 -5.84 9.00 -23.58
N THR A 46 -5.95 10.00 -24.45
CA THR A 46 -7.25 10.49 -24.92
C THR A 46 -7.85 9.50 -25.91
N ILE A 47 -9.10 9.12 -25.67
CA ILE A 47 -9.95 8.28 -26.51
C ILE A 47 -10.73 9.19 -27.46
N ALA A 48 -10.50 9.04 -28.77
CA ALA A 48 -11.26 9.73 -29.79
C ALA A 48 -12.61 9.04 -30.07
N GLY A 49 -13.50 9.71 -30.82
CA GLY A 49 -14.84 9.18 -31.13
C GLY A 49 -14.85 7.88 -31.95
N ASP A 50 -13.74 7.56 -32.61
CA ASP A 50 -13.51 6.32 -33.35
C ASP A 50 -12.77 5.24 -32.52
N GLY A 51 -12.56 5.49 -31.23
CA GLY A 51 -11.82 4.60 -30.33
C GLY A 51 -10.30 4.63 -30.51
N SER A 52 -9.75 5.49 -31.38
CA SER A 52 -8.31 5.69 -31.47
C SER A 52 -7.76 6.33 -30.19
N LEU A 53 -6.53 5.98 -29.84
CA LEU A 53 -5.86 6.43 -28.62
C LEU A 53 -4.73 7.38 -28.97
N THR A 54 -4.73 8.57 -28.37
CA THR A 54 -3.62 9.52 -28.44
C THR A 54 -2.98 9.63 -27.07
N LEU A 55 -1.66 9.42 -26.98
CA LEU A 55 -0.94 9.58 -25.72
C LEU A 55 -0.99 11.04 -25.28
N ASP A 56 -1.48 11.27 -24.05
CA ASP A 56 -1.51 12.61 -23.47
C ASP A 56 -0.08 13.06 -23.17
N ARG A 57 0.22 14.35 -23.41
CA ARG A 57 1.56 14.91 -23.30
C ARG A 57 1.63 15.97 -22.22
N LYS A 58 2.79 16.04 -21.56
CA LYS A 58 3.22 17.17 -20.73
C LYS A 58 3.72 18.30 -21.63
N GLU A 59 3.89 19.50 -21.06
CA GLU A 59 4.44 20.66 -21.77
C GLU A 59 5.85 20.41 -22.33
N ASP A 60 6.64 19.57 -21.67
CA ASP A 60 7.98 19.16 -22.10
C ASP A 60 7.97 18.12 -23.26
N GLY A 61 6.80 17.76 -23.79
CA GLY A 61 6.62 16.79 -24.85
C GLY A 61 6.67 15.32 -24.41
N ASN A 62 6.99 15.04 -23.14
CA ASN A 62 6.97 13.68 -22.60
C ASN A 62 5.53 13.18 -22.40
N GLY A 63 5.35 11.87 -22.38
CA GLY A 63 4.06 11.26 -22.06
C GLY A 63 3.62 11.61 -20.64
N LEU A 64 2.36 12.02 -20.47
CA LEU A 64 1.75 12.21 -19.17
C LEU A 64 1.59 10.86 -18.48
N ARG A 65 2.26 10.72 -17.34
CA ARG A 65 2.34 9.48 -16.58
C ARG A 65 2.44 9.73 -15.09
N TRP A 66 2.00 8.74 -14.33
CA TRP A 66 2.06 8.70 -12.86
C TRP A 66 2.89 7.49 -12.42
N GLU A 67 3.69 7.69 -11.37
CA GLU A 67 4.25 6.56 -10.64
C GLU A 67 3.12 5.77 -9.97
N VAL A 68 3.18 4.44 -10.07
CA VAL A 68 2.22 3.57 -9.40
C VAL A 68 2.88 2.77 -8.28
N PRO A 69 2.11 2.36 -7.24
CA PRO A 69 2.62 1.42 -6.24
C PRO A 69 3.17 0.15 -6.88
N GLN A 70 4.18 -0.45 -6.25
CA GLN A 70 4.64 -1.79 -6.62
C GLN A 70 3.50 -2.80 -6.53
N TRP A 71 3.57 -3.83 -7.38
CA TRP A 71 2.58 -4.90 -7.46
C TRP A 71 1.14 -4.46 -7.76
N THR A 72 0.94 -3.28 -8.35
CA THR A 72 -0.39 -2.78 -8.74
C THR A 72 -1.02 -3.72 -9.76
N GLN A 73 -2.25 -4.14 -9.49
CA GLN A 73 -3.05 -5.03 -10.36
C GLN A 73 -4.37 -4.39 -10.79
N GLY A 74 -4.83 -3.34 -10.11
CA GLY A 74 -6.05 -2.62 -10.46
C GLY A 74 -5.93 -1.13 -10.18
N VAL A 75 -6.72 -0.36 -10.92
CA VAL A 75 -6.84 1.09 -10.74
C VAL A 75 -8.27 1.54 -10.98
N ALA A 76 -8.74 2.51 -10.21
CA ALA A 76 -9.96 3.26 -10.45
C ALA A 76 -9.69 4.76 -10.32
N VAL A 77 -10.49 5.57 -10.99
CA VAL A 77 -10.48 7.03 -10.84
C VAL A 77 -11.80 7.47 -10.26
N ALA A 78 -11.76 8.29 -9.22
CA ALA A 78 -12.93 8.97 -8.69
C ALA A 78 -12.54 10.16 -7.83
N ASP A 79 -13.37 11.21 -7.81
CA ASP A 79 -13.18 12.43 -7.03
C ASP A 79 -11.77 13.06 -7.18
N GLY A 80 -11.23 13.08 -8.41
CA GLY A 80 -9.88 13.62 -8.69
C GLY A 80 -8.75 12.80 -8.08
N ARG A 81 -8.98 11.50 -7.82
CA ARG A 81 -8.01 10.61 -7.19
C ARG A 81 -7.87 9.30 -7.94
N PHE A 82 -6.68 8.72 -7.84
CA PHE A 82 -6.47 7.32 -8.20
C PHE A 82 -6.61 6.43 -6.97
N LEU A 83 -7.31 5.31 -7.16
CA LEU A 83 -7.39 4.22 -6.22
C LEU A 83 -6.66 3.02 -6.83
N PHE A 84 -5.56 2.57 -6.22
CA PHE A 84 -4.78 1.44 -6.70
C PHE A 84 -4.91 0.24 -5.78
N SER A 85 -5.19 -0.93 -6.32
CA SER A 85 -5.08 -2.21 -5.61
C SER A 85 -3.76 -2.88 -5.97
N SER A 86 -3.01 -3.31 -4.96
CA SER A 86 -1.76 -4.04 -5.14
C SER A 86 -1.75 -5.38 -4.42
N SER A 87 -1.13 -6.37 -5.05
CA SER A 87 -1.02 -7.71 -4.49
C SER A 87 0.25 -8.41 -4.99
N SER A 88 0.99 -8.99 -4.04
CA SER A 88 2.20 -9.79 -4.27
C SER A 88 1.98 -11.30 -4.07
N GLY A 89 0.74 -11.76 -4.19
CA GLY A 89 0.37 -13.19 -4.18
C GLY A 89 -0.31 -13.70 -2.90
N ARG A 90 -0.66 -15.00 -2.93
CA ARG A 90 -1.58 -15.68 -1.97
C ARG A 90 -1.16 -15.69 -0.50
N ASN A 91 0.14 -15.60 -0.22
CA ASN A 91 0.68 -15.67 1.14
C ASN A 91 0.99 -14.29 1.74
N LYS A 92 0.62 -13.21 1.04
CA LYS A 92 0.91 -11.84 1.43
C LYS A 92 -0.36 -11.01 1.40
N ARG A 93 -0.53 -10.13 2.38
CA ARG A 93 -1.64 -9.17 2.37
C ARG A 93 -1.48 -8.17 1.23
N SER A 94 -2.61 -7.75 0.69
CA SER A 94 -2.67 -6.73 -0.35
C SER A 94 -2.68 -5.33 0.27
N ASN A 95 -2.55 -4.31 -0.57
CA ASN A 95 -2.79 -2.93 -0.16
C ASN A 95 -3.74 -2.22 -1.13
N LEU A 96 -4.48 -1.25 -0.60
CA LEU A 96 -5.23 -0.28 -1.37
C LEU A 96 -4.59 1.09 -1.15
N TYR A 97 -4.28 1.78 -2.23
CA TYR A 97 -3.71 3.13 -2.20
C TYR A 97 -4.72 4.13 -2.72
N VAL A 98 -4.80 5.30 -2.09
CA VAL A 98 -5.56 6.45 -2.57
C VAL A 98 -4.60 7.62 -2.74
N THR A 99 -4.53 8.18 -3.95
CA THR A 99 -3.52 9.17 -4.33
C THR A 99 -4.18 10.32 -5.10
N ASN A 100 -3.65 11.53 -4.99
CA ASN A 100 -4.15 12.67 -5.75
C ASN A 100 -3.77 12.53 -7.23
N LYS A 101 -4.73 12.72 -8.13
CA LYS A 101 -4.52 12.60 -9.59
C LYS A 101 -3.62 13.70 -10.16
N ASP A 102 -3.56 14.86 -9.50
CA ASP A 102 -2.79 16.01 -9.99
C ASP A 102 -1.28 15.90 -9.72
N GLU A 103 -0.84 14.90 -8.95
CA GLU A 103 0.57 14.70 -8.63
C GLU A 103 1.10 13.40 -9.25
N THR A 104 2.08 13.55 -10.14
CA THR A 104 2.66 12.45 -10.92
C THR A 104 3.72 11.64 -10.18
N ASN A 105 4.29 12.19 -9.09
CA ASN A 105 5.25 11.51 -8.24
C ASN A 105 4.57 10.97 -6.97
N LEU A 106 4.68 9.67 -6.74
CA LEU A 106 3.94 8.97 -5.69
C LEU A 106 4.39 9.42 -4.29
N ASP A 107 5.65 9.83 -4.11
CA ASP A 107 6.12 10.33 -2.83
C ASP A 107 5.56 11.72 -2.49
N ARG A 108 5.06 12.46 -3.46
CA ARG A 108 4.40 13.77 -3.25
C ARG A 108 2.88 13.68 -3.28
N ALA A 109 2.30 12.60 -3.81
CA ALA A 109 0.87 12.47 -4.12
C ALA A 109 -0.09 12.33 -2.91
N SER A 110 0.37 12.67 -1.70
CA SER A 110 -0.41 12.56 -0.44
C SER A 110 -1.07 11.19 -0.29
N VAL A 111 -0.29 10.15 -0.54
CA VAL A 111 -0.74 8.76 -0.63
C VAL A 111 -1.27 8.28 0.72
N ARG A 112 -2.43 7.64 0.67
CA ARG A 112 -3.01 6.86 1.77
C ARG A 112 -2.89 5.41 1.40
N CYS A 113 -2.40 4.59 2.32
CA CYS A 113 -2.31 3.14 2.17
C CYS A 113 -3.22 2.46 3.20
N PHE A 114 -3.97 1.46 2.74
CA PHE A 114 -4.82 0.61 3.57
C PHE A 114 -4.44 -0.84 3.35
N ARG A 115 -4.32 -1.60 4.44
CA ARG A 115 -4.13 -3.04 4.33
C ARG A 115 -5.42 -3.69 3.85
N ALA A 116 -5.30 -4.59 2.89
CA ALA A 116 -6.39 -5.41 2.40
C ALA A 116 -6.05 -6.91 2.56
N PRO A 117 -7.06 -7.79 2.54
CA PRO A 117 -6.88 -9.23 2.42
C PRO A 117 -6.00 -9.63 1.22
N SER A 118 -5.47 -10.86 1.20
CA SER A 118 -4.55 -11.26 0.13
C SER A 118 -5.23 -11.31 -1.24
N MET A 119 -4.43 -11.13 -2.28
CA MET A 119 -4.88 -11.26 -3.68
C MET A 119 -5.95 -10.26 -4.10
N ALA A 120 -5.81 -8.98 -3.72
CA ALA A 120 -6.58 -7.91 -4.33
C ALA A 120 -6.18 -7.76 -5.80
N GLU A 121 -7.16 -7.74 -6.70
CA GLU A 121 -6.94 -7.60 -8.14
C GLU A 121 -7.55 -6.30 -8.65
N GLY A 122 -8.71 -6.37 -9.29
CA GLY A 122 -9.40 -5.23 -9.88
C GLY A 122 -10.11 -4.37 -8.83
N ILE A 123 -10.08 -3.06 -9.05
CA ILE A 123 -10.90 -2.09 -8.34
C ILE A 123 -11.66 -1.26 -9.37
N THR A 124 -12.90 -0.92 -9.05
CA THR A 124 -13.70 0.06 -9.81
C THR A 124 -14.40 1.01 -8.85
N ALA A 125 -14.70 2.21 -9.33
CA ALA A 125 -15.50 3.19 -8.60
C ALA A 125 -16.69 3.59 -9.46
N THR A 126 -17.84 3.75 -8.83
CA THR A 126 -19.08 4.11 -9.50
C THR A 126 -19.39 5.59 -9.33
N PRO A 127 -20.16 6.19 -10.26
CA PRO A 127 -20.51 7.62 -10.18
C PRO A 127 -21.31 8.01 -8.93
N ASP A 128 -21.99 7.07 -8.28
CA ASP A 128 -22.71 7.25 -7.01
C ASP A 128 -21.80 7.19 -5.77
N GLY A 129 -20.48 7.08 -5.96
CA GLY A 129 -19.50 7.18 -4.88
C GLY A 129 -19.31 5.87 -4.11
N GLU A 130 -19.46 4.72 -4.76
CA GLU A 130 -19.09 3.41 -4.20
C GLU A 130 -17.82 2.89 -4.89
N ALA A 131 -16.93 2.29 -4.12
CA ALA A 131 -15.76 1.58 -4.60
C ALA A 131 -15.96 0.08 -4.42
N TYR A 132 -15.69 -0.69 -5.47
CA TYR A 132 -15.79 -2.14 -5.49
C TYR A 132 -14.41 -2.74 -5.71
N LEU A 133 -13.98 -3.61 -4.81
CA LEU A 133 -12.68 -4.27 -4.83
C LEU A 133 -12.86 -5.79 -4.94
N LEU A 134 -12.25 -6.38 -5.96
CA LEU A 134 -12.22 -7.80 -6.23
C LEU A 134 -10.98 -8.45 -5.62
N PHE A 135 -11.16 -9.66 -5.09
CA PHE A 135 -10.08 -10.49 -4.58
C PHE A 135 -10.05 -11.84 -5.31
N GLU A 136 -8.92 -12.18 -5.93
CA GLU A 136 -8.72 -13.51 -6.55
C GLU A 136 -8.78 -14.62 -5.50
N SER A 137 -8.45 -14.30 -4.25
CA SER A 137 -8.44 -15.25 -3.12
C SER A 137 -9.80 -15.89 -2.87
N GLY A 138 -10.91 -15.26 -3.28
CA GLY A 138 -12.26 -15.82 -3.21
C GLY A 138 -12.58 -16.85 -4.30
N SER A 139 -11.69 -17.08 -5.27
CA SER A 139 -11.92 -18.11 -6.28
C SER A 139 -11.71 -19.52 -5.70
N TYR A 140 -12.42 -20.51 -6.26
CA TYR A 140 -12.34 -21.91 -5.82
C TYR A 140 -10.89 -22.45 -5.85
N LYS A 141 -10.03 -21.87 -6.69
CA LYS A 141 -8.61 -22.24 -6.81
C LYS A 141 -7.84 -22.04 -5.50
N PHE A 142 -8.21 -21.04 -4.68
CA PHE A 142 -7.46 -20.67 -3.48
C PHE A 142 -8.17 -21.01 -2.16
N ASN A 143 -9.23 -21.82 -2.22
CA ASN A 143 -9.96 -22.30 -1.04
C ASN A 143 -9.18 -23.34 -0.20
N GLY A 144 -8.03 -23.81 -0.71
CA GLY A 144 -7.14 -24.76 -0.05
C GLY A 144 -7.34 -26.22 -0.43
N ALA A 145 -8.34 -26.56 -1.26
CA ALA A 145 -8.55 -27.93 -1.74
C ALA A 145 -7.40 -28.45 -2.64
N SER A 146 -6.70 -27.55 -3.33
CA SER A 146 -5.57 -27.85 -4.22
C SER A 146 -4.20 -27.65 -3.57
N GLY A 147 -4.13 -27.34 -2.27
CA GLY A 147 -2.88 -26.94 -1.60
C GLY A 147 -2.46 -25.48 -1.86
N ASP A 148 -3.17 -24.75 -2.72
CA ASP A 148 -2.90 -23.33 -3.03
C ASP A 148 -3.68 -22.35 -2.12
N ARG A 149 -3.81 -22.64 -0.83
CA ARG A 149 -4.64 -21.82 0.06
C ARG A 149 -4.11 -20.38 0.16
N ALA A 150 -4.98 -19.40 -0.08
CA ALA A 150 -4.68 -18.00 0.20
C ALA A 150 -4.92 -17.65 1.67
N ILE A 151 -4.17 -16.67 2.20
CA ILE A 151 -4.41 -16.16 3.56
C ILE A 151 -5.57 -15.17 3.55
N ASN A 152 -6.40 -15.15 4.60
CA ASN A 152 -7.52 -14.21 4.74
C ASN A 152 -8.45 -14.23 3.52
N VAL A 153 -8.89 -15.42 3.07
CA VAL A 153 -9.79 -15.59 1.92
C VAL A 153 -11.03 -14.72 2.08
N ILE A 154 -11.38 -14.01 1.01
CA ILE A 154 -12.57 -13.18 0.92
C ILE A 154 -13.45 -13.72 -0.19
N ASP A 155 -14.59 -14.29 0.18
CA ASP A 155 -15.59 -14.68 -0.79
C ASP A 155 -16.36 -13.43 -1.26
N GLY A 156 -16.43 -13.25 -2.57
CA GLY A 156 -17.21 -12.20 -3.23
C GLY A 156 -16.54 -10.82 -3.33
N LEU A 157 -17.29 -9.88 -3.88
CA LEU A 157 -16.88 -8.50 -4.11
C LEU A 157 -17.01 -7.69 -2.80
N ARG A 158 -16.00 -6.88 -2.47
CA ARG A 158 -16.09 -5.93 -1.34
C ARG A 158 -16.48 -4.56 -1.85
N ARG A 159 -17.33 -3.88 -1.08
CA ARG A 159 -17.83 -2.54 -1.38
C ARG A 159 -17.59 -1.60 -0.22
N ALA A 160 -17.21 -0.36 -0.51
CA ALA A 160 -17.16 0.72 0.46
C ALA A 160 -17.57 2.05 -0.17
N LYS A 161 -18.08 2.98 0.64
CA LYS A 161 -18.25 4.37 0.21
C LYS A 161 -16.89 4.98 -0.12
N LEU A 162 -16.79 5.64 -1.26
CA LEU A 162 -15.59 6.34 -1.68
C LEU A 162 -15.18 7.39 -0.66
N SER A 163 -16.15 8.11 -0.07
CA SER A 163 -15.90 9.08 1.00
C SER A 163 -15.20 8.46 2.22
N ALA A 164 -15.45 7.19 2.54
CA ALA A 164 -14.74 6.51 3.62
C ALA A 164 -13.27 6.26 3.28
N LEU A 165 -12.93 6.03 2.00
CA LEU A 165 -11.56 5.88 1.52
C LEU A 165 -10.86 7.24 1.39
N THR A 166 -11.59 8.27 0.99
CA THR A 166 -11.05 9.59 0.63
C THR A 166 -11.06 10.62 1.76
N SER A 167 -11.70 10.33 2.90
CA SER A 167 -11.72 11.19 4.09
C SER A 167 -10.62 10.86 5.11
N LEU A 168 -10.08 9.65 5.11
CA LEU A 168 -9.06 9.24 6.09
C LEU A 168 -7.76 10.00 5.87
N LEU A 169 -7.34 10.81 6.83
CA LEU A 169 -6.11 11.58 6.73
C LEU A 169 -4.89 10.65 6.69
N GLY A 170 -4.00 10.86 5.72
CA GLY A 170 -2.70 10.20 5.64
C GLY A 170 -1.59 11.07 6.22
N GLY A 171 -0.42 10.48 6.45
CA GLY A 171 0.77 11.19 6.89
C GLY A 171 2.05 10.45 6.58
N LYS A 172 3.18 11.14 6.80
CA LYS A 172 4.51 10.53 6.82
C LYS A 172 5.06 10.63 8.23
N ILE A 173 5.64 9.55 8.72
CA ILE A 173 6.49 9.56 9.90
C ILE A 173 7.92 9.29 9.48
N HIS A 174 8.82 10.15 9.90
CA HIS A 174 10.26 9.96 9.75
C HIS A 174 10.82 9.49 11.09
N LEU A 175 11.37 8.28 11.10
CA LEU A 175 12.10 7.70 12.21
C LEU A 175 13.58 8.05 12.02
N GLY A 176 14.06 9.04 12.77
CA GLY A 176 15.44 9.50 12.69
C GLY A 176 16.40 8.58 13.44
N THR A 177 16.50 8.77 14.75
CA THR A 177 17.49 8.09 15.60
C THR A 177 16.80 7.32 16.73
N LEU A 178 17.21 6.07 16.92
CA LEU A 178 16.92 5.29 18.12
C LEU A 178 18.00 5.57 19.17
N HIS A 179 17.60 5.92 20.39
CA HIS A 179 18.51 6.15 21.51
C HIS A 179 18.20 5.14 22.60
N CYS A 180 19.15 4.25 22.89
CA CYS A 180 19.05 3.32 24.00
C CYS A 180 19.45 4.06 25.28
N VAL A 181 18.52 4.19 26.23
CA VAL A 181 18.75 4.92 27.49
C VAL A 181 19.12 3.97 28.63
N GLY A 182 18.77 2.70 28.52
CA GLY A 182 18.99 1.65 29.51
C GLY A 182 18.54 0.31 28.94
N GLN A 183 19.27 -0.75 29.26
CA GLN A 183 18.97 -2.14 28.91
C GLN A 183 18.57 -2.90 30.18
N GLU A 184 17.71 -3.92 30.05
CA GLU A 184 17.32 -4.72 31.22
C GLU A 184 18.39 -5.78 31.56
N ASP A 185 19.19 -6.19 30.58
CA ASP A 185 20.11 -7.30 30.70
C ASP A 185 21.58 -6.89 30.81
N PHE A 186 22.30 -7.57 31.71
CA PHE A 186 23.73 -7.37 31.94
C PHE A 186 24.62 -8.15 30.94
N VAL A 187 24.04 -8.92 30.01
CA VAL A 187 24.79 -9.81 29.11
C VAL A 187 24.17 -9.87 27.70
N GLY A 188 24.85 -9.22 26.74
CA GLY A 188 24.52 -9.28 25.31
C GLY A 188 23.99 -7.97 24.75
N ASP A 189 24.17 -7.72 23.46
CA ASP A 189 23.55 -6.58 22.79
C ASP A 189 22.07 -6.88 22.52
N ASP A 190 21.15 -6.10 23.07
CA ASP A 190 19.71 -6.25 22.80
C ASP A 190 19.39 -5.95 21.34
N GLU A 191 18.64 -6.84 20.71
CA GLU A 191 18.26 -6.72 19.31
C GLU A 191 16.89 -6.02 19.20
N ILE A 192 16.89 -4.69 19.06
CA ILE A 192 15.65 -3.90 19.07
C ILE A 192 14.90 -4.04 17.75
N ARG A 193 13.64 -4.44 17.83
CA ARG A 193 12.71 -4.49 16.71
C ARG A 193 11.71 -3.34 16.78
N LEU A 194 11.61 -2.59 15.68
CA LEU A 194 10.59 -1.57 15.47
C LEU A 194 9.44 -2.15 14.64
N ASN A 195 8.22 -2.06 15.16
CA ASN A 195 7.02 -2.34 14.38
C ASN A 195 6.21 -1.06 14.15
N VAL A 196 5.81 -0.80 12.92
CA VAL A 196 4.86 0.28 12.59
C VAL A 196 3.61 -0.32 11.98
N GLU A 197 2.46 -0.02 12.58
CA GLU A 197 1.17 -0.65 12.22
C GLU A 197 1.26 -2.18 12.14
N ASP A 198 1.92 -2.77 13.15
CA ASP A 198 2.15 -4.22 13.29
C ASP A 198 3.02 -4.85 12.18
N GLN A 199 3.72 -4.04 11.38
CA GLN A 199 4.77 -4.52 10.48
C GLN A 199 6.16 -4.24 11.06
N LYS A 200 6.97 -5.30 11.12
CA LYS A 200 8.41 -5.19 11.40
C LYS A 200 9.06 -4.29 10.35
N LEU A 201 9.75 -3.25 10.81
CA LEU A 201 10.58 -2.39 9.99
C LEU A 201 11.97 -2.98 9.89
N GLY A 202 12.31 -3.50 8.72
CA GLY A 202 13.66 -3.96 8.42
C GLY A 202 14.15 -5.08 9.35
N LYS A 203 15.46 -5.13 9.52
CA LYS A 203 16.09 -6.02 10.50
C LYS A 203 16.03 -5.38 11.88
N SER A 204 16.12 -6.20 12.91
CA SER A 204 16.30 -5.68 14.26
C SER A 204 17.65 -4.94 14.35
N VAL A 205 17.77 -4.03 15.31
CA VAL A 205 18.90 -3.15 15.50
C VAL A 205 19.53 -3.50 16.83
N GLN A 206 20.71 -4.14 16.81
CA GLN A 206 21.54 -4.26 18.00
C GLN A 206 21.91 -2.85 18.47
N ILE A 207 21.79 -2.51 19.73
CA ILE A 207 22.17 -1.19 20.24
C ILE A 207 22.56 -1.31 21.70
N ALA A 208 23.72 -0.79 22.10
CA ALA A 208 24.16 -0.86 23.49
C ALA A 208 23.54 0.26 24.36
N GLU A 209 23.54 0.09 25.68
CA GLU A 209 23.14 1.13 26.62
C GLU A 209 23.90 2.45 26.37
N GLY A 210 23.14 3.56 26.25
CA GLY A 210 23.67 4.89 25.97
C GLY A 210 24.00 5.13 24.48
N GLU A 211 23.93 4.11 23.63
CA GLU A 211 24.21 4.23 22.20
C GLU A 211 23.02 4.87 21.46
N LYS A 212 23.34 5.50 20.32
CA LYS A 212 22.38 6.02 19.36
C LYS A 212 22.62 5.36 18.01
N LYS A 213 21.56 4.85 17.39
CA LYS A 213 21.61 4.33 16.02
C LYS A 213 20.64 5.06 15.11
N GLU A 214 21.13 5.45 13.94
CA GLU A 214 20.28 5.97 12.89
C GLU A 214 19.41 4.86 12.33
N ILE A 215 18.13 5.18 12.21
CA ILE A 215 17.13 4.35 11.56
C ILE A 215 16.84 4.90 10.16
N ASP A 216 16.80 6.23 10.03
CA ASP A 216 16.55 6.99 8.79
C ASP A 216 15.50 6.34 7.88
N ASN A 217 14.30 6.16 8.42
CA ASN A 217 13.23 5.48 7.71
C ASN A 217 11.96 6.33 7.69
N THR A 218 11.41 6.54 6.50
CA THR A 218 10.19 7.32 6.30
C THR A 218 9.04 6.40 5.89
N ILE A 219 7.98 6.39 6.70
CA ILE A 219 6.85 5.50 6.54
C ILE A 219 5.60 6.33 6.29
N GLN A 220 4.84 5.94 5.26
CA GLN A 220 3.53 6.49 5.00
C GLN A 220 2.48 5.70 5.80
N PHE A 221 1.52 6.40 6.39
CA PHE A 221 0.45 5.79 7.18
C PHE A 221 -0.88 6.47 6.92
N THR A 222 -1.99 5.81 7.26
CA THR A 222 -3.34 6.37 7.16
C THR A 222 -4.09 6.24 8.47
N GLY A 223 -4.72 7.32 8.91
CA GLY A 223 -5.33 7.36 10.24
C GLY A 223 -4.24 7.40 11.32
N LYS A 224 -4.45 6.69 12.43
CA LYS A 224 -3.54 6.70 13.58
C LYS A 224 -2.37 5.74 13.34
N VAL A 225 -1.14 6.24 13.30
CA VAL A 225 0.06 5.40 13.28
C VAL A 225 0.39 4.92 14.69
N SER A 226 0.78 3.66 14.84
CA SER A 226 1.36 3.13 16.08
C SER A 226 2.74 2.58 15.81
N VAL A 227 3.71 3.03 16.59
CA VAL A 227 5.10 2.56 16.58
C VAL A 227 5.32 1.79 17.88
N LYS A 228 5.66 0.51 17.75
CA LYS A 228 5.91 -0.41 18.86
C LYS A 228 7.37 -0.80 18.85
N LEU A 229 7.98 -0.87 20.02
CA LEU A 229 9.32 -1.37 20.22
C LEU A 229 9.23 -2.74 20.90
N TYR A 230 10.05 -3.65 20.41
CA TYR A 230 10.28 -4.96 21.00
C TYR A 230 11.77 -5.15 21.17
N GLU A 231 12.13 -5.83 22.24
CA GLU A 231 13.40 -6.50 22.42
C GLU A 231 13.25 -7.92 21.85
N ASN A 232 14.31 -8.47 21.30
CA ASN A 232 14.30 -9.73 20.59
C ASN A 232 15.45 -10.54 21.21
N ASP A 233 15.14 -11.31 22.25
CA ASP A 233 16.11 -12.10 23.00
C ASP A 233 15.83 -13.62 22.83
N ILE A 234 16.57 -14.46 23.56
CA ILE A 234 16.43 -15.93 23.49
C ILE A 234 15.13 -16.41 24.15
N GLU A 235 14.57 -15.65 25.09
CA GLU A 235 13.39 -16.00 25.88
C GLU A 235 12.08 -15.51 25.25
N GLY A 236 12.14 -14.54 24.34
CA GLY A 236 10.99 -14.09 23.56
C GLY A 236 11.11 -12.65 23.06
N ASP A 237 10.04 -12.16 22.44
CA ASP A 237 9.97 -10.78 22.01
C ASP A 237 9.38 -9.90 23.12
N ASP A 238 10.22 -9.27 23.91
CA ASP A 238 9.80 -8.44 25.03
C ASP A 238 9.27 -7.08 24.56
N TYR A 239 8.02 -6.77 24.89
CA TYR A 239 7.38 -5.53 24.46
C TYR A 239 7.82 -4.35 25.32
N LEU A 240 8.63 -3.47 24.73
CA LEU A 240 9.23 -2.29 25.39
C LEU A 240 8.30 -1.07 25.44
N GLY A 241 7.28 -1.04 24.58
CA GLY A 241 6.25 0.00 24.60
C GLY A 241 5.73 0.37 23.21
N GLN A 242 4.72 1.25 23.21
CA GLN A 242 4.16 1.81 21.99
C GLN A 242 3.90 3.29 22.14
N ARG A 243 4.01 4.00 21.02
CA ARG A 243 3.49 5.34 20.88
C ARG A 243 2.63 5.41 19.63
N SER A 244 1.54 6.14 19.73
CA SER A 244 0.71 6.41 18.56
C SER A 244 0.60 7.88 18.27
N SER A 245 0.51 8.22 16.99
CA SER A 245 0.31 9.59 16.53
C SER A 245 -0.86 9.67 15.55
N ASN A 246 -1.52 10.83 15.53
CA ASN A 246 -2.56 11.17 14.56
C ASN A 246 -1.95 12.17 13.56
N PRO A 247 -2.23 12.05 12.25
CA PRO A 247 -1.65 12.92 11.22
C PRO A 247 -2.05 14.40 11.39
N ALA A 248 -3.10 14.70 12.16
CA ALA A 248 -3.45 16.07 12.55
C ALA A 248 -2.54 16.68 13.64
N ALA A 249 -1.74 15.88 14.35
CA ALA A 249 -0.88 16.35 15.42
C ALA A 249 0.54 16.64 14.89
N LYS A 250 0.96 17.91 14.91
CA LYS A 250 2.36 18.30 14.65
C LYS A 250 3.29 17.75 15.75
N THR A 251 4.46 17.27 15.34
CA THR A 251 5.38 16.35 16.05
C THR A 251 6.21 16.94 17.21
N GLY A 252 6.83 16.05 17.99
CA GLY A 252 7.90 16.29 18.99
C GLY A 252 8.77 15.03 19.19
N LEU A 253 9.83 15.08 20.02
CA LEU A 253 10.73 13.95 20.37
C LEU A 253 10.02 12.82 21.16
N TRP A 254 10.44 11.56 20.95
CA TRP A 254 9.78 10.37 21.50
C TRP A 254 10.68 9.60 22.48
N SER A 255 10.14 9.24 23.65
CA SER A 255 10.80 8.41 24.66
C SER A 255 9.83 7.35 25.19
N SER A 256 10.28 6.11 25.34
CA SER A 256 9.58 5.01 26.03
C SER A 256 10.47 4.43 27.12
N ARG A 257 9.87 3.94 28.22
CA ARG A 257 10.52 3.16 29.28
C ARG A 257 9.63 1.96 29.59
N LYS A 258 10.24 0.78 29.73
CA LYS A 258 9.64 -0.35 30.44
C LYS A 258 9.69 0.01 31.93
N THR A 259 8.54 0.13 32.57
CA THR A 259 8.49 0.17 34.04
C THR A 259 8.54 -1.27 34.51
N ALA A 260 9.58 -1.62 35.27
CA ALA A 260 9.68 -2.94 35.90
C ALA A 260 8.37 -3.28 36.65
N PRO A 261 7.94 -4.55 36.64
CA PRO A 261 6.81 -4.97 37.47
C PRO A 261 7.12 -4.63 38.92
N GLY A 262 6.26 -3.83 39.54
CA GLY A 262 6.45 -3.41 40.92
C GLY A 262 6.58 -4.62 41.83
N THR A 263 7.70 -4.73 42.54
CA THR A 263 7.85 -5.61 43.69
C THR A 263 6.94 -5.09 44.80
N GLY A 264 5.77 -5.70 44.94
CA GLY A 264 4.98 -5.65 46.17
C GLY A 264 5.44 -6.69 47.17
#